data_AF-A0AAI8TY44-F1
#
_entry.id   AF-A0AAI8TY44-F1
#
_cell.length_a   1.000
_cell.length_b   1.000
_cell.length_c   1.000
_cell.angle_alpha   90.00
_cell.angle_beta   90.00
_cell.angle_gamma   90.00
#
_symmetry.space_group_name_H-M   'P 1'
#
loop_
_entity.id
_entity.type
_entity.pdbx_description
1 polymer ?
#
loop_
_entity_poly.entity_id
_entity_poly.type
_entity_poly.pdbx_seq_one_letter_code
_entity_poly.pdbx_strand_id
1 'polypeptide(L)'
;MTGLPAPVELARVVAGLAEDLTVNWSTVLADERWSDVAESLRRLAVPGAVMTLADDLGDAETQRLAAVLMYRWARIGEPAPAPAAAIVGPGTDSAELTVVVEGLEAGWTANWRGPVEPVGPSGAVVRLTSDRPARVSVRVFGRTNTGADQASSVRQRTILTAETAVAERRGPDGPGAAD
;
A
#
# COMPACT_ATOMS: atom_id res chain seq x y z
N MET A 1 -3.21 13.61 -3.98
CA MET A 1 -3.27 12.64 -2.87
C MET A 1 -3.43 11.26 -3.50
N THR A 2 -2.70 10.26 -3.01
CA THR A 2 -2.77 8.87 -3.51
C THR A 2 -4.13 8.27 -3.17
N GLY A 3 -4.54 7.23 -3.89
CA GLY A 3 -5.76 6.46 -3.59
C GLY A 3 -5.56 5.39 -2.51
N LEU A 4 -4.38 5.31 -1.90
CA LEU A 4 -4.01 4.27 -0.96
C LEU A 4 -4.57 4.56 0.45
N PRO A 5 -4.93 3.52 1.23
CA PRO A 5 -5.19 3.66 2.66
C PRO A 5 -3.97 4.25 3.39
N ALA A 6 -4.22 5.08 4.41
CA ALA A 6 -3.16 5.79 5.13
C ALA A 6 -2.04 4.87 5.67
N PRO A 7 -2.33 3.69 6.27
CA PRO A 7 -1.29 2.77 6.71
C PRO A 7 -0.39 2.30 5.55
N VAL A 8 -1.00 1.98 4.40
CA VAL A 8 -0.27 1.51 3.21
C VAL A 8 0.59 2.61 2.62
N GLU A 9 0.09 3.85 2.56
CA GLU A 9 0.87 5.00 2.12
C GLU A 9 2.07 5.25 3.06
N LEU A 10 1.87 5.19 4.38
CA LEU A 10 2.97 5.37 5.32
C LEU A 10 4.04 4.28 5.14
N ALA A 11 3.64 3.01 5.03
CA ALA A 11 4.58 1.91 4.80
C ALA A 11 5.36 2.07 3.49
N ARG A 12 4.67 2.50 2.43
CA ARG A 12 5.27 2.78 1.13
C ARG A 12 6.36 3.87 1.22
N VAL A 13 6.05 4.97 1.91
CA VAL A 13 6.99 6.09 2.11
C VAL A 13 8.18 5.67 2.95
N VAL A 14 7.93 4.98 4.07
CA VAL A 14 9.00 4.51 4.97
C VAL A 14 9.92 3.51 4.28
N ALA A 15 9.37 2.57 3.51
CA ALA A 15 10.17 1.60 2.76
C ALA A 15 11.08 2.27 1.73
N GLY A 16 10.53 3.19 0.93
CA GLY A 16 11.32 3.95 -0.06
C GLY A 16 12.39 4.82 0.61
N LEU A 17 12.05 5.50 1.70
CA LEU A 17 13.01 6.34 2.44
C LEU A 17 14.12 5.50 3.06
N ALA A 18 13.80 4.34 3.64
CA ALA A 18 14.80 3.44 4.21
C ALA A 18 15.77 2.92 3.14
N GLU A 19 15.26 2.56 1.96
CA GLU A 19 16.08 2.16 0.81
C GLU A 19 16.99 3.30 0.35
N ASP A 20 16.42 4.49 0.10
CA ASP A 20 17.18 5.66 -0.35
C ASP A 20 18.27 6.09 0.63
N LEU A 21 17.96 6.15 1.93
CA LEU A 21 18.95 6.49 2.95
C LEU A 21 20.04 5.42 3.05
N THR A 22 19.70 4.15 2.88
CA THR A 22 20.68 3.06 2.89
C THR A 22 21.58 3.10 1.67
N VAL A 23 21.05 3.41 0.49
CA VAL A 23 21.82 3.43 -0.77
C VAL A 23 22.63 4.72 -0.90
N ASN A 24 21.98 5.87 -0.78
CA ASN A 24 22.56 7.18 -1.10
C ASN A 24 23.22 7.87 0.10
N TRP A 25 22.89 7.46 1.34
CA TRP A 25 23.34 8.12 2.56
C TRP A 25 24.00 7.17 3.57
N SER A 26 24.43 5.97 3.14
CA SER A 26 25.08 4.96 4.00
C SER A 26 26.24 5.50 4.83
N THR A 27 27.11 6.32 4.23
CA THR A 27 28.26 6.92 4.94
C THR A 27 27.82 7.83 6.08
N VAL A 28 26.70 8.56 5.93
CA VAL A 28 26.14 9.40 6.99
C VAL A 28 25.51 8.52 8.07
N LEU A 29 24.78 7.47 7.68
CA LEU A 29 24.17 6.54 8.64
C LEU A 29 25.19 5.71 9.43
N ALA A 30 26.42 5.57 8.94
CA ALA A 30 27.51 4.87 9.62
C ALA A 30 28.16 5.71 10.75
N ASP A 31 27.90 7.01 10.79
CA ASP A 31 28.40 7.90 11.84
C ASP A 31 27.59 7.69 13.14
N GLU A 32 28.31 7.52 14.25
CA GLU A 32 27.77 7.17 15.57
C GLU A 32 26.67 8.14 16.03
N ARG A 33 26.75 9.43 15.65
CA ARG A 33 25.74 10.43 16.00
C ARG A 33 24.35 10.16 15.40
N TRP A 34 24.26 9.26 14.42
CA TRP A 34 23.01 8.87 13.76
C TRP A 34 22.58 7.42 14.06
N SER A 35 23.26 6.75 14.99
CA SER A 35 23.00 5.34 15.34
C SER A 35 21.53 5.06 15.72
N ASP A 36 20.92 5.91 16.54
CA ASP A 36 19.50 5.82 16.93
C ASP A 36 18.54 5.94 15.74
N VAL A 37 18.88 6.79 14.77
CA VAL A 37 18.10 6.97 13.55
C VAL A 37 18.21 5.72 12.68
N ALA A 38 19.42 5.21 12.48
CA ALA A 38 19.65 3.99 11.73
C ALA A 38 18.94 2.78 12.37
N GLU A 39 18.91 2.70 13.70
CA GLU A 39 18.16 1.66 14.41
C GLU A 39 16.65 1.82 14.28
N SER A 40 16.14 3.04 14.36
CA SER A 40 14.71 3.32 14.18
C SER A 40 14.25 2.97 12.76
N LEU A 41 15.04 3.29 11.74
CA LEU A 41 14.78 2.87 10.35
C LEU A 41 14.78 1.35 10.21
N ARG A 42 15.75 0.67 10.82
CA ARG A 42 15.81 -0.81 10.82
C ARG A 42 14.58 -1.43 11.47
N ARG A 43 14.10 -0.88 12.59
CA ARG A 43 12.87 -1.35 13.27
C ARG A 43 11.64 -1.14 12.40
N LEU A 44 11.53 0.00 11.73
CA LEU A 44 10.41 0.30 10.83
C LEU A 44 10.45 -0.52 9.53
N ALA A 45 11.63 -0.97 9.09
CA ALA A 45 11.78 -1.86 7.96
C ALA A 45 11.33 -3.31 8.24
N VAL A 46 11.08 -3.68 9.50
CA VAL A 46 10.52 -4.99 9.86
C VAL A 46 9.10 -5.11 9.29
N PRO A 47 8.78 -6.20 8.56
CA PRO A 47 7.45 -6.41 8.01
C PRO A 47 6.35 -6.27 9.07
N GLY A 48 5.38 -5.40 8.81
CA GLY A 48 4.24 -5.14 9.71
C GLY A 48 4.48 -4.06 10.78
N ALA A 49 5.72 -3.64 11.05
CA ALA A 49 5.99 -2.63 12.09
C ALA A 49 5.28 -1.29 11.82
N VAL A 50 5.26 -0.86 10.56
CA VAL A 50 4.54 0.37 10.16
C VAL A 50 3.03 0.22 10.29
N MET A 51 2.48 -0.98 10.08
CA MET A 51 1.03 -1.21 10.27
C MET A 51 0.66 -1.07 11.73
N THR A 52 1.44 -1.67 12.64
CA THR A 52 1.24 -1.52 14.09
C THR A 52 1.34 -0.07 14.52
N LEU A 53 2.33 0.67 14.02
CA LEU A 53 2.44 2.11 14.29
C LEU A 53 1.21 2.88 13.78
N ALA A 54 0.72 2.55 12.58
CA ALA A 54 -0.44 3.21 12.02
C ALA A 54 -1.72 2.94 12.84
N ASP A 55 -1.89 1.72 13.34
CA ASP A 55 -3.00 1.34 14.22
C ASP A 55 -2.97 2.17 15.53
N ASP A 56 -1.79 2.39 16.11
CA ASP A 56 -1.61 3.19 17.33
C ASP A 56 -1.88 4.70 17.10
N LEU A 57 -1.55 5.22 15.91
CA LEU A 57 -1.70 6.63 15.56
C LEU A 57 -3.12 6.99 15.06
N GLY A 58 -3.80 6.04 14.42
CA GLY A 58 -5.02 6.28 13.66
C GLY A 58 -4.77 6.93 12.29
N ASP A 59 -5.79 6.89 11.42
CA ASP A 59 -5.65 7.24 9.99
C ASP A 59 -5.18 8.67 9.74
N ALA A 60 -5.76 9.66 10.44
CA ALA A 60 -5.46 11.07 10.20
C ALA A 60 -4.00 11.41 10.54
N GLU A 61 -3.50 10.90 11.67
CA GLU A 61 -2.11 11.14 12.08
C GLU A 61 -1.14 10.31 11.26
N THR A 62 -1.51 9.09 10.88
CA THR A 62 -0.75 8.25 9.93
C THR A 62 -0.57 8.97 8.59
N GLN A 63 -1.64 9.53 8.04
CA GLN A 63 -1.61 10.28 6.79
C GLN A 63 -0.75 11.54 6.92
N ARG A 64 -0.87 12.26 8.04
CA ARG A 64 -0.04 13.43 8.33
C ARG A 64 1.44 13.05 8.39
N LEU A 65 1.78 11.97 9.07
CA LEU A 65 3.16 11.49 9.20
C LEU A 65 3.74 11.14 7.83
N ALA A 66 3.01 10.42 6.99
CA ALA A 66 3.44 10.10 5.63
C ALA A 66 3.73 11.37 4.81
N ALA A 67 2.85 12.38 4.89
CA ALA A 67 3.04 13.66 4.22
C ALA A 67 4.27 14.43 4.73
N VAL A 68 4.50 14.44 6.05
CA VAL A 68 5.67 15.08 6.66
C VAL A 68 6.97 14.40 6.23
N LEU A 69 7.00 13.06 6.18
CA LEU A 69 8.16 12.31 5.73
C LEU A 69 8.47 12.59 4.27
N MET A 70 7.46 12.55 3.39
CA MET A 70 7.63 12.92 1.98
C MET A 70 8.14 14.34 1.80
N TYR A 71 7.57 15.31 2.52
CA TYR A 71 8.02 16.70 2.48
C TYR A 71 9.48 16.85 2.91
N ARG A 72 9.89 16.18 3.99
CA ARG A 72 11.28 16.23 4.48
C ARG A 72 12.25 15.53 3.54
N TRP A 73 11.87 14.39 2.98
CA TRP A 73 12.66 13.69 1.99
C TRP A 73 12.91 14.56 0.76
N ALA A 74 11.88 15.26 0.28
CA ALA A 74 11.97 16.19 -0.85
C ALA A 74 12.96 17.35 -0.64
N ARG A 75 13.33 17.65 0.61
CA ARG A 75 14.32 18.70 0.92
C ARG A 75 15.76 18.24 0.80
N ILE A 76 16.00 16.94 0.80
CA ILE A 76 17.35 16.35 0.75
C ILE A 76 17.61 15.55 -0.52
N GLY A 77 16.56 15.23 -1.29
CA GLY A 77 16.64 14.52 -2.56
C GLY A 77 15.29 14.43 -3.25
N GLU A 78 15.23 13.79 -4.41
CA GLU A 78 13.98 13.50 -5.10
C GLU A 78 13.32 12.26 -4.46
N PRO A 79 12.10 12.37 -3.88
CA PRO A 79 11.47 11.24 -3.22
C PRO A 79 11.09 10.14 -4.22
N ALA A 80 11.52 8.92 -3.92
CA ALA A 80 11.19 7.72 -4.69
C ALA A 80 10.48 6.68 -3.80
N PRO A 81 9.24 6.96 -3.33
CA PRO A 81 8.50 6.02 -2.50
C PRO A 81 8.31 4.68 -3.21
N ALA A 82 8.38 3.58 -2.44
CA ALA A 82 8.32 2.23 -2.97
C ALA A 82 7.03 1.98 -3.79
N PRO A 83 7.00 1.00 -4.70
CA PRO A 83 5.73 0.58 -5.30
C PRO A 83 4.83 -0.07 -4.23
N ALA A 84 3.53 0.19 -4.28
CA ALA A 84 2.56 -0.37 -3.33
C ALA A 84 1.21 -0.65 -3.97
N ALA A 85 0.49 -1.60 -3.39
CA ALA A 85 -0.87 -1.94 -3.77
C ALA A 85 -1.73 -2.15 -2.53
N ALA A 86 -3.01 -1.80 -2.61
CA ALA A 86 -3.98 -1.99 -1.55
C ALA A 86 -5.34 -2.42 -2.13
N ILE A 87 -6.06 -3.27 -1.39
CA ILE A 87 -7.47 -3.55 -1.68
C ILE A 87 -8.31 -2.49 -0.94
N VAL A 88 -9.20 -1.82 -1.65
CA VAL A 88 -10.11 -0.81 -1.13
C VAL A 88 -11.56 -1.27 -1.37
N GLY A 89 -12.42 -1.07 -0.37
CA GLY A 89 -13.81 -1.52 -0.37
C GLY A 89 -14.04 -2.81 0.44
N PRO A 90 -15.29 -3.34 0.50
CA PRO A 90 -16.50 -2.73 -0.06
C PRO A 90 -16.89 -1.47 0.72
N GLY A 91 -17.33 -0.43 0.03
CA GLY A 91 -18.04 0.68 0.68
C GLY A 91 -19.41 0.20 1.20
N THR A 92 -20.12 1.05 1.96
CA THR A 92 -21.45 0.73 2.51
C THR A 92 -22.48 0.32 1.43
N ASP A 93 -22.29 0.77 0.19
CA ASP A 93 -23.27 0.62 -0.90
C ASP A 93 -22.81 -0.30 -2.06
N SER A 94 -21.61 -0.88 -1.99
CA SER A 94 -21.08 -1.69 -3.10
C SER A 94 -20.33 -2.91 -2.61
N ALA A 95 -20.66 -4.10 -3.14
CA ALA A 95 -19.92 -5.34 -2.91
C ALA A 95 -18.62 -5.45 -3.73
N GLU A 96 -18.15 -4.34 -4.29
CA GLU A 96 -16.99 -4.29 -5.16
C GLU A 96 -15.72 -3.92 -4.38
N LEU A 97 -14.68 -4.71 -4.63
CA LEU A 97 -13.32 -4.47 -4.19
C LEU A 97 -12.52 -3.91 -5.37
N THR A 98 -11.76 -2.86 -5.11
CA THR A 98 -10.84 -2.27 -6.07
C THR A 98 -9.41 -2.46 -5.58
N VAL A 99 -8.49 -2.86 -6.45
CA VAL A 99 -7.06 -2.75 -6.15
C VAL A 99 -6.54 -1.40 -6.62
N VAL A 100 -6.03 -0.61 -5.68
CA VAL A 100 -5.29 0.62 -5.96
C VAL A 100 -3.81 0.28 -6.01
N VAL A 101 -3.11 0.82 -7.01
CA VAL A 101 -1.69 0.55 -7.26
C VAL A 101 -0.98 1.87 -7.48
N GLU A 102 0.13 2.08 -6.76
CA GLU A 102 0.99 3.26 -6.89
C GLU A 102 2.43 2.82 -7.18
N GLY A 103 3.14 3.61 -7.98
CA GLY A 103 4.55 3.37 -8.30
C GLY A 103 4.84 2.27 -9.33
N LEU A 104 3.82 1.74 -10.03
CA LEU A 104 4.01 0.86 -11.19
C LEU A 104 3.72 1.60 -12.50
N GLU A 105 4.38 1.18 -13.59
CA GLU A 105 4.05 1.60 -14.95
C GLU A 105 2.61 1.20 -15.35
N ALA A 106 2.05 1.91 -16.33
CA ALA A 106 0.79 1.51 -16.96
C ALA A 106 0.89 0.10 -17.57
N GLY A 107 -0.23 -0.64 -17.54
CA GLY A 107 -0.31 -2.02 -18.06
C GLY A 107 0.03 -3.12 -17.05
N TRP A 108 0.01 -2.81 -15.75
CA TRP A 108 0.02 -3.83 -14.69
C TRP A 108 -1.23 -4.71 -14.74
N THR A 109 -1.15 -5.91 -14.17
CA THR A 109 -2.26 -6.87 -14.08
C THR A 109 -2.48 -7.34 -12.64
N ALA A 110 -3.71 -7.70 -12.31
CA ALA A 110 -4.07 -8.22 -10.99
C ALA A 110 -4.60 -9.66 -11.09
N ASN A 111 -4.11 -10.52 -10.19
CA ASN A 111 -4.58 -11.89 -10.01
C ASN A 111 -5.20 -12.01 -8.62
N TRP A 112 -6.52 -12.16 -8.58
CA TRP A 112 -7.29 -12.25 -7.36
C TRP A 112 -7.47 -13.68 -6.88
N ARG A 113 -7.55 -13.86 -5.57
CA ARG A 113 -7.87 -15.12 -4.89
C ARG A 113 -8.89 -14.86 -3.80
N GLY A 114 -9.87 -15.77 -3.71
CA GLY A 114 -11.02 -15.66 -2.79
C GLY A 114 -12.35 -15.75 -3.54
N PRO A 115 -13.48 -15.56 -2.86
CA PRO A 115 -14.81 -15.58 -3.47
C PRO A 115 -15.10 -14.25 -4.18
N VAL A 116 -14.45 -14.05 -5.33
CA VAL A 116 -14.57 -12.81 -6.11
C VAL A 116 -14.70 -13.09 -7.62
N GLU A 117 -15.41 -12.22 -8.31
CA GLU A 117 -15.59 -12.24 -9.77
C GLU A 117 -15.14 -10.91 -10.41
N PRO A 118 -14.37 -10.94 -11.51
CA PRO A 118 -13.99 -9.71 -12.21
C PRO A 118 -15.19 -8.90 -12.71
N VAL A 119 -15.19 -7.59 -12.46
CA VAL A 119 -16.23 -6.65 -12.95
C VAL A 119 -15.82 -5.99 -14.27
N GLY A 120 -14.60 -6.25 -14.76
CA GLY A 120 -14.12 -5.68 -16.02
C GLY A 120 -12.83 -6.34 -16.53
N PRO A 121 -12.38 -5.96 -17.74
CA PRO A 121 -11.30 -6.65 -18.46
C PRO A 121 -9.92 -6.43 -17.85
N SER A 122 -9.71 -5.36 -17.07
CA SER A 122 -8.43 -5.08 -16.42
C SER A 122 -8.15 -5.96 -15.20
N GLY A 123 -9.19 -6.58 -14.64
CA GLY A 123 -9.12 -7.26 -13.34
C GLY A 123 -8.80 -6.31 -12.18
N ALA A 124 -8.87 -4.99 -12.35
CA ALA A 124 -8.61 -4.04 -11.27
C ALA A 124 -9.76 -3.98 -10.23
N VAL A 125 -10.96 -4.35 -10.67
CA VAL A 125 -12.17 -4.35 -9.84
C VAL A 125 -12.76 -5.75 -9.86
N VAL A 126 -13.13 -6.24 -8.68
CA VAL A 126 -13.82 -7.51 -8.50
C VAL A 126 -15.03 -7.35 -7.60
N ARG A 127 -16.06 -8.18 -7.80
CA ARG A 127 -17.25 -8.25 -6.97
C ARG A 127 -17.14 -9.45 -6.04
N LEU A 128 -17.48 -9.26 -4.78
CA LEU A 128 -17.61 -10.35 -3.83
C LEU A 128 -18.79 -11.25 -4.22
N THR A 129 -18.54 -12.56 -4.28
CA THR A 129 -19.56 -13.56 -4.56
C THR A 129 -20.06 -14.27 -3.30
N SER A 130 -19.39 -14.08 -2.16
CA SER A 130 -19.81 -14.61 -0.87
C SER A 130 -20.49 -13.55 -0.02
N ASP A 131 -21.54 -13.98 0.67
CA ASP A 131 -22.28 -13.27 1.72
C ASP A 131 -21.67 -13.43 3.12
N ARG A 132 -20.70 -14.34 3.27
CA ARG A 132 -20.01 -14.62 4.54
C ARG A 132 -18.67 -13.89 4.64
N PRO A 133 -18.15 -13.70 5.87
CA PRO A 133 -16.80 -13.19 6.04
C PRO A 133 -15.78 -14.02 5.27
N ALA A 134 -14.99 -13.36 4.44
CA ALA A 134 -14.05 -14.02 3.54
C ALA A 134 -12.74 -13.26 3.46
N ARG A 135 -11.66 -14.03 3.28
CA ARG A 135 -10.34 -13.48 3.02
C ARG A 135 -10.13 -13.35 1.52
N VAL A 136 -9.78 -12.16 1.08
CA VAL A 136 -9.48 -11.86 -0.32
C VAL A 136 -8.04 -11.39 -0.41
N SER A 137 -7.31 -11.92 -1.38
CA SER A 137 -5.95 -11.48 -1.69
C SER A 137 -5.80 -11.18 -3.17
N VAL A 138 -4.91 -10.25 -3.49
CA VAL A 138 -4.57 -9.88 -4.86
C VAL A 138 -3.05 -9.88 -5.01
N ARG A 139 -2.57 -10.46 -6.10
CA ARG A 139 -1.20 -10.31 -6.58
C ARG A 139 -1.20 -9.37 -7.78
N VAL A 140 -0.51 -8.26 -7.66
CA VAL A 140 -0.33 -7.28 -8.74
C VAL A 140 1.02 -7.50 -9.38
N PHE A 141 1.04 -7.66 -10.70
CA PHE A 141 2.24 -7.81 -11.51
C PHE A 141 2.41 -6.57 -12.37
N GLY A 142 3.56 -5.92 -12.26
CA GLY A 142 3.85 -4.77 -13.11
C GLY A 142 5.34 -4.53 -13.24
N ARG A 143 5.66 -3.38 -13.83
CA ARG A 143 7.02 -2.92 -13.98
C ARG A 143 7.21 -1.65 -13.18
N THR A 144 8.38 -1.49 -12.60
CA THR A 144 8.85 -0.21 -12.06
C THR A 144 9.90 0.37 -12.99
N ASN A 145 9.96 1.70 -13.06
CA ASN A 145 11.15 2.38 -13.55
C ASN A 145 12.08 2.60 -12.36
N THR A 146 13.22 1.90 -12.35
CA THR A 146 14.33 2.27 -11.47
C THR A 146 15.07 3.41 -12.14
N GLY A 147 14.74 4.65 -11.79
CA GLY A 147 15.39 5.84 -12.35
C GLY A 147 16.67 6.16 -11.60
N ALA A 148 17.82 5.96 -12.24
CA ALA A 148 19.08 6.69 -11.99
C ALA A 148 20.07 6.50 -13.16
N ASP A 149 19.67 6.89 -14.38
CA ASP A 149 20.51 7.54 -15.42
C ASP A 149 19.75 7.57 -16.76
N GLN A 150 19.70 8.75 -17.40
CA GLN A 150 18.96 9.03 -18.66
C GLN A 150 19.53 8.34 -19.92
N ALA A 151 20.10 7.14 -19.78
CA ALA A 151 20.50 6.29 -20.89
C ALA A 151 20.21 4.79 -20.66
N SER A 152 19.75 4.38 -19.47
CA SER A 152 19.43 2.98 -19.18
C SER A 152 18.26 2.87 -18.21
N SER A 153 17.04 2.98 -18.73
CA SER A 153 15.84 2.57 -17.98
C SER A 153 15.81 1.04 -17.89
N VAL A 154 16.34 0.49 -16.80
CA VAL A 154 16.17 -0.93 -16.49
C VAL A 154 14.74 -1.10 -15.98
N ARG A 155 13.92 -1.87 -16.72
CA ARG A 155 12.57 -2.20 -16.27
C ARG A 155 12.61 -3.44 -15.40
N GLN A 156 12.33 -3.27 -14.11
CA GLN A 156 12.25 -4.38 -13.18
C GLN A 156 10.82 -4.90 -13.09
N ARG A 157 10.65 -6.24 -13.09
CA ARG A 157 9.35 -6.86 -12.77
C ARG A 157 9.13 -6.84 -11.27
N THR A 158 7.98 -6.35 -10.85
CA THR A 158 7.59 -6.22 -9.44
C THR A 158 6.29 -6.98 -9.20
N ILE A 159 6.24 -7.73 -8.09
CA ILE A 159 5.06 -8.43 -7.61
C ILE A 159 4.66 -7.81 -6.27
N LEU A 160 3.48 -7.21 -6.21
CA LEU A 160 2.90 -6.68 -4.98
C LEU A 160 1.80 -7.62 -4.51
N THR A 161 1.67 -7.81 -3.20
CA THR A 161 0.60 -8.62 -2.62
C THR A 161 -0.18 -7.77 -1.63
N ALA A 162 -1.49 -7.76 -1.76
CA ALA A 162 -2.39 -7.15 -0.79
C ALA A 162 -3.45 -8.17 -0.37
N GLU A 163 -3.89 -8.07 0.88
CA GLU A 163 -4.86 -8.98 1.47
C GLU A 163 -5.79 -8.20 2.39
N THR A 164 -7.07 -8.58 2.41
CA THR A 164 -8.05 -8.01 3.32
C THR A 164 -9.04 -9.08 3.78
N ALA A 165 -9.55 -8.91 4.99
CA ALA A 165 -10.70 -9.66 5.50
C ALA A 165 -11.95 -8.81 5.27
N VAL A 166 -12.92 -9.36 4.56
CA VAL A 166 -14.21 -8.71 4.35
C VAL A 166 -15.18 -9.25 5.38
N ALA A 167 -15.82 -8.37 6.14
CA ALA A 167 -16.83 -8.73 7.13
C ALA A 167 -18.21 -8.96 6.48
N GLU A 168 -19.10 -9.61 7.23
CA GLU A 168 -20.45 -9.98 6.82
C GLU A 168 -21.26 -8.77 6.34
N ARG A 169 -21.97 -8.94 5.22
CA ARG A 169 -22.93 -7.95 4.74
C ARG A 169 -24.14 -7.99 5.66
N ARG A 170 -24.22 -7.11 6.66
CA ARG A 170 -25.52 -6.86 7.31
C ARG A 170 -26.43 -6.25 6.25
N GLY A 171 -27.29 -7.07 5.67
CA GLY A 171 -28.45 -6.57 4.94
C GLY A 171 -29.27 -5.66 5.86
N PRO A 172 -30.02 -4.70 5.31
CA PRO A 172 -31.00 -3.96 6.10
C PRO A 172 -32.08 -4.95 6.54
N ASP A 173 -31.94 -5.52 7.73
CA ASP A 173 -33.02 -6.21 8.40
C ASP A 173 -33.98 -5.17 8.98
N GLY A 174 -35.18 -5.11 8.39
CA GLY A 174 -36.42 -4.99 9.15
C GLY A 174 -37.48 -4.01 8.60
N PRO A 175 -38.75 -4.14 9.00
CA PRO A 175 -39.35 -5.20 9.84
C PRO A 175 -40.48 -5.96 9.12
N GLY A 176 -40.85 -7.12 9.67
CA GLY A 176 -42.09 -7.79 9.31
C GLY A 176 -43.29 -6.88 9.55
N ALA A 177 -44.10 -6.69 8.52
CA ALA A 177 -45.51 -6.33 8.67
C ALA A 177 -46.28 -7.65 8.60
N ALA A 178 -46.61 -8.18 9.77
CA ALA A 178 -47.74 -9.07 9.91
C ALA A 178 -49.00 -8.18 9.96
N ASP A 179 -49.87 -8.35 8.97
CA ASP A 179 -51.31 -8.13 9.08
C ASP A 179 -52.00 -9.46 8.75
#